data_AF-A0A6C0HEV0-F1
#
_entry.id   AF-A0A6C0HEV0-F1
#
_cell.length_a   1.000
_cell.length_b   1.000
_cell.length_c   1.000
_cell.angle_alpha   90.00
_cell.angle_beta   90.00
_cell.angle_gamma   90.00
#
_symmetry.space_group_name_H-M   'P 1'
#
loop_
_entity.id
_entity.type
_entity.pdbx_description
1 polymer ?
#
loop_
_entity_poly.entity_id
_entity_poly.type
_entity_poly.pdbx_seq_one_letter_code
_entity_poly.pdbx_strand_id
1 'polypeptide(L)'
;MDSPLLDKLSHGNQILVFDCEFWHLFNKADVHYLPEKDYFFVPREVGGFMCKKTAGWSIKEKFFVTLDCPLDDVSLPISQFATVKLETAAELDQIQEAIGIPWVEAHKSVLNTKQKALLNKAIKVYKNDPHIKKHHEPYSWIPKFLKVFSESTVIVKGTGDLEALQNICNIKGFTYPQPRKIIDIADWNAKSKRLCGSAKLENTFNCIVPRLSPEIKKILAELPLGEAHDPTMDATMTLVVALFSATPHNRSGV
;
A
#
# COMPACT_ATOMS: atom_id res chain seq x y z
N MET A 1 -21.28 2.84 -13.85
CA MET A 1 -20.66 2.35 -15.09
C MET A 1 -20.85 0.84 -15.19
N ASP A 2 -21.32 0.32 -16.34
CA ASP A 2 -21.30 -1.13 -16.57
C ASP A 2 -19.90 -1.53 -17.04
N SER A 3 -19.33 -2.59 -16.44
CA SER A 3 -17.99 -3.06 -16.79
C SER A 3 -17.87 -4.58 -16.65
N PRO A 4 -17.85 -5.31 -17.78
CA PRO A 4 -17.56 -6.74 -17.80
C PRO A 4 -16.19 -7.08 -17.18
N LEU A 5 -15.22 -6.16 -17.24
CA LEU A 5 -13.91 -6.38 -16.61
C LEU A 5 -13.98 -6.33 -15.09
N LEU A 6 -14.68 -5.35 -14.51
CA LEU A 6 -14.91 -5.32 -13.06
C LEU A 6 -15.75 -6.53 -12.63
N ASP A 7 -16.73 -6.94 -13.43
CA ASP A 7 -17.52 -8.16 -13.16
C ASP A 7 -16.65 -9.42 -13.11
N LYS A 8 -15.68 -9.53 -14.03
CA LYS A 8 -14.74 -10.65 -14.09
C LYS A 8 -13.80 -10.68 -12.88
N LEU A 9 -13.36 -9.51 -12.40
CA LEU A 9 -12.52 -9.42 -11.22
C LEU A 9 -13.33 -9.65 -9.94
N SER A 10 -14.55 -9.12 -9.87
CA SER A 10 -15.39 -9.18 -8.68
C SER A 10 -15.96 -10.57 -8.46
N HIS A 11 -15.44 -11.28 -7.47
CA HIS A 11 -16.05 -12.52 -6.96
C HIS A 11 -17.18 -12.16 -5.97
N GLY A 12 -18.10 -11.28 -6.40
CA GLY A 12 -19.14 -10.67 -5.59
C GLY A 12 -19.55 -9.29 -6.11
N ASN A 13 -20.09 -8.45 -5.22
CA ASN A 13 -20.58 -7.11 -5.59
C ASN A 13 -19.66 -5.97 -5.12
N GLN A 14 -18.47 -6.28 -4.61
CA GLN A 14 -17.51 -5.28 -4.17
C GLN A 14 -16.07 -5.73 -4.38
N ILE A 15 -15.24 -4.77 -4.75
CA ILE A 15 -13.79 -4.89 -4.87
C ILE A 15 -13.17 -3.85 -3.95
N LEU A 16 -12.25 -4.27 -3.09
CA LEU A 16 -11.42 -3.39 -2.28
C LEU A 16 -10.01 -3.37 -2.89
N VAL A 17 -9.51 -2.17 -3.16
CA VAL A 17 -8.14 -1.98 -3.65
C VAL A 17 -7.44 -1.04 -2.67
N PHE A 18 -6.30 -1.47 -2.15
CA PHE A 18 -5.54 -0.69 -1.19
C PHE A 18 -4.05 -1.02 -1.29
N ASP A 19 -3.24 -0.12 -0.78
CA ASP A 19 -1.79 -0.25 -0.64
C ASP A 19 -1.40 0.31 0.74
N CYS A 20 -0.30 -0.21 1.29
CA CYS A 20 0.24 0.25 2.56
C CYS A 20 1.65 0.81 2.40
N GLU A 21 1.92 1.87 3.15
CA GLU A 21 3.29 2.19 3.55
C GLU A 21 3.53 1.66 4.96
N PHE A 22 4.75 1.19 5.23
CA PHE A 22 5.01 0.34 6.40
C PHE A 22 5.84 1.04 7.49
N TRP A 23 5.55 0.67 8.74
CA TRP A 23 6.55 0.66 9.79
C TRP A 23 7.38 -0.62 9.66
N HIS A 24 8.71 -0.51 9.70
CA HIS A 24 9.60 -1.66 9.70
C HIS A 24 10.05 -1.92 11.14
N LEU A 25 9.76 -3.10 11.66
CA LEU A 25 9.93 -3.45 13.06
C LEU A 25 10.93 -4.60 13.24
N PHE A 26 11.88 -4.43 14.16
CA PHE A 26 12.95 -5.39 14.46
C PHE A 26 12.71 -6.19 15.75
N ASN A 27 11.50 -6.11 16.28
CA ASN A 27 11.11 -6.81 17.50
C ASN A 27 10.95 -8.33 17.27
N LYS A 28 11.12 -9.11 18.34
CA LYS A 28 10.69 -10.53 18.36
C LYS A 28 9.20 -10.61 18.66
N ALA A 29 8.42 -11.14 17.72
CA ALA A 29 6.99 -11.36 17.88
C ALA A 29 6.54 -12.59 17.06
N ASP A 30 5.33 -13.08 17.32
CA ASP A 30 4.69 -14.10 16.50
C ASP A 30 4.04 -13.45 15.25
N VAL A 31 4.88 -13.20 14.25
CA VAL A 31 4.58 -12.38 13.06
C VAL A 31 5.21 -12.96 11.80
N HIS A 32 4.70 -12.52 10.65
CA HIS A 32 5.28 -12.79 9.33
C HIS A 32 6.47 -11.84 9.10
N TYR A 33 7.67 -12.39 9.24
CA TYR A 33 8.91 -11.74 8.83
C TYR A 33 9.06 -11.78 7.32
N LEU A 34 9.74 -10.78 6.77
CA LEU A 34 10.13 -10.85 5.36
C LEU A 34 11.19 -11.95 5.16
N PRO A 35 11.15 -12.66 4.04
CA PRO A 35 12.17 -13.64 3.71
C PRO A 35 13.58 -13.03 3.80
N GLU A 36 14.47 -13.72 4.52
CA GLU A 36 15.88 -13.33 4.67
C GLU A 36 16.13 -11.98 5.38
N LYS A 37 15.11 -11.44 6.07
CA LYS A 37 15.22 -10.23 6.88
C LYS A 37 14.87 -10.50 8.34
N ASP A 38 15.42 -9.69 9.23
CA ASP A 38 15.19 -9.69 10.68
C ASP A 38 14.09 -8.70 11.10
N TYR A 39 13.38 -8.11 10.15
CA TYR A 39 12.26 -7.22 10.38
C TYR A 39 10.97 -7.69 9.70
N PHE A 40 9.86 -7.16 10.19
CA PHE A 40 8.53 -7.38 9.66
C PHE A 40 7.79 -6.05 9.47
N PHE A 41 6.71 -6.10 8.72
CA PHE A 41 5.88 -4.93 8.43
C PHE A 41 4.65 -4.86 9.33
N VAL A 42 4.27 -3.64 9.68
CA VAL A 42 2.92 -3.27 10.09
C VAL A 42 2.49 -2.01 9.35
N PRO A 43 1.19 -1.81 9.07
CA PRO A 43 0.72 -0.65 8.33
C PRO A 43 1.03 0.64 9.10
N ARG A 44 1.63 1.60 8.40
CA ARG A 44 1.82 2.98 8.84
C ARG A 44 0.80 3.90 8.17
N GLU A 45 0.66 3.77 6.86
CA GLU A 45 -0.33 4.48 6.05
C GLU A 45 -1.08 3.43 5.24
N VAL A 46 -2.41 3.53 5.18
CA VAL A 46 -3.28 2.65 4.41
C VAL A 46 -4.16 3.53 3.54
N GLY A 47 -3.99 3.43 2.22
CA GLY A 47 -4.77 4.21 1.25
C GLY A 47 -5.42 3.32 0.22
N GLY A 48 -6.58 3.73 -0.28
CA GLY A 48 -7.34 2.92 -1.22
C GLY A 48 -8.76 3.40 -1.44
N PHE A 49 -9.55 2.53 -2.05
CA PHE A 49 -10.96 2.78 -2.37
C PHE A 49 -11.72 1.47 -2.60
N MET A 50 -13.04 1.57 -2.63
CA MET A 50 -13.93 0.46 -2.94
C MET A 50 -14.62 0.67 -4.28
N CYS A 51 -14.67 -0.35 -5.13
CA CYS A 51 -15.63 -0.42 -6.22
C CYS A 51 -16.85 -1.22 -5.75
N LYS A 52 -18.06 -0.69 -5.92
CA LYS A 52 -19.30 -1.35 -5.51
C LYS A 52 -20.28 -1.46 -6.67
N LYS A 53 -20.87 -2.65 -6.84
CA LYS A 53 -21.90 -2.95 -7.82
C LYS A 53 -23.28 -2.89 -7.19
N THR A 54 -24.14 -2.04 -7.73
CA THR A 54 -25.59 -2.03 -7.44
C THR A 54 -26.36 -2.27 -8.74
N ALA A 55 -26.82 -1.22 -9.42
CA ALA A 55 -27.31 -1.31 -10.80
C ALA A 55 -26.16 -1.32 -11.82
N GLY A 56 -25.02 -0.75 -11.44
CA GLY A 56 -23.74 -0.79 -12.15
C GLY A 56 -22.60 -0.54 -11.17
N TRP A 57 -21.37 -0.51 -11.66
CA TRP A 57 -20.19 -0.21 -10.85
C TRP A 57 -20.09 1.28 -10.52
N SER A 58 -19.61 1.56 -9.32
CA SER A 58 -19.20 2.89 -8.90
C SER A 58 -17.96 2.81 -8.02
N ILE A 59 -17.04 3.75 -8.20
CA ILE A 59 -15.91 3.94 -7.29
C ILE A 59 -16.43 4.78 -6.11
N LYS A 60 -16.29 4.24 -4.91
CA LYS A 60 -16.82 4.79 -3.66
C LYS A 60 -15.75 4.72 -2.58
N GLU A 61 -15.98 5.49 -1.52
CA GLU A 61 -15.29 5.32 -0.23
C GLU A 61 -13.76 5.34 -0.39
N LYS A 62 -13.24 6.43 -0.98
CA LYS A 62 -11.80 6.73 -0.96
C LYS A 62 -11.37 6.95 0.48
N PHE A 63 -10.29 6.32 0.90
CA PHE A 63 -9.76 6.47 2.25
C PHE A 63 -8.24 6.58 2.21
N PHE A 64 -7.73 7.32 3.19
CA PHE A 64 -6.32 7.37 3.56
C PHE A 64 -6.29 7.46 5.08
N VAL A 65 -5.58 6.54 5.72
CA VAL A 65 -5.54 6.38 7.18
C VAL A 65 -4.11 6.18 7.62
N THR A 66 -3.72 6.85 8.70
CA THR A 66 -2.42 6.67 9.32
C THR A 66 -2.56 6.01 10.69
N LEU A 67 -1.61 5.14 11.02
CA LEU A 67 -1.61 4.35 12.24
C LEU A 67 -0.29 4.52 12.98
N ASP A 68 -0.37 4.53 14.30
CA ASP A 68 0.81 4.57 15.14
C ASP A 68 1.66 3.29 14.97
N CYS A 69 2.95 3.40 15.30
CA CYS A 69 3.81 2.23 15.43
C CYS A 69 3.46 1.48 16.73
N PRO A 70 3.16 0.17 16.67
CA PRO A 70 2.70 -0.57 17.85
C PRO A 70 3.82 -0.97 18.80
N LEU A 71 5.08 -0.90 18.36
CA LEU A 71 6.28 -1.33 19.08
C LEU A 71 7.39 -0.28 18.99
N ASP A 72 8.41 -0.44 19.82
CA ASP A 72 9.45 0.57 20.00
C ASP A 72 10.60 0.53 18.99
N ASP A 73 11.04 -0.65 18.53
CA ASP A 73 12.24 -0.79 17.68
C ASP A 73 11.87 -0.71 16.19
N VAL A 74 11.61 0.53 15.77
CA VAL A 74 11.19 0.90 14.43
C VAL A 74 12.33 1.53 13.65
N SER A 75 12.38 1.27 12.34
CA SER A 75 13.30 1.95 11.43
C SER A 75 12.93 3.42 11.24
N LEU A 76 13.86 4.17 10.63
CA LEU A 76 13.63 5.54 10.20
C LEU A 76 12.49 5.62 9.16
N PRO A 77 11.43 6.41 9.40
CA PRO A 77 10.50 6.79 8.34
C PRO A 77 11.20 7.78 7.40
N ILE A 78 11.10 7.55 6.08
CA ILE A 78 11.69 8.41 5.07
C ILE A 78 10.64 9.02 4.16
N SER A 79 10.94 10.21 3.64
CA SER A 79 10.04 10.98 2.77
C SER A 79 9.63 10.21 1.51
N GLN A 80 10.54 9.41 0.94
CA GLN A 80 10.33 8.63 -0.29
C GLN A 80 9.10 7.72 -0.22
N PHE A 81 8.76 7.26 0.98
CA PHE A 81 7.69 6.30 1.22
C PHE A 81 6.60 6.88 2.11
N ALA A 82 6.51 8.21 2.27
CA ALA A 82 5.61 8.85 3.23
C ALA A 82 4.79 9.97 2.59
N THR A 83 3.47 9.94 2.83
CA THR A 83 2.54 10.96 2.32
C THR A 83 2.54 12.19 3.23
N VAL A 84 3.67 12.90 3.28
CA VAL A 84 3.89 14.08 4.11
C VAL A 84 3.98 15.37 3.29
N LYS A 85 3.84 16.52 3.92
CA LYS A 85 4.07 17.80 3.25
C LYS A 85 5.53 17.97 2.83
N LEU A 86 5.77 18.82 1.83
CA LEU A 86 7.10 19.12 1.31
C LEU A 86 8.08 19.58 2.40
N GLU A 87 7.65 20.45 3.30
CA GLU A 87 8.45 20.90 4.44
C GLU A 87 8.86 19.76 5.39
N THR A 88 7.94 18.83 5.68
CA THR A 88 8.21 17.64 6.47
C THR A 88 9.16 16.70 5.73
N ALA A 89 8.95 16.49 4.43
CA ALA A 89 9.81 15.65 3.59
C ALA A 89 11.26 16.15 3.61
N ALA A 90 11.47 17.45 3.39
CA ALA A 90 12.80 18.06 3.43
C ALA A 90 13.48 17.90 4.80
N GLU A 91 12.74 17.99 5.90
CA GLU A 91 13.30 17.75 7.23
C GLU A 91 13.64 16.26 7.45
N LEU A 92 12.81 15.33 6.98
CA LEU A 92 13.11 13.89 7.05
C LEU A 92 14.37 13.54 6.26
N ASP A 93 14.55 14.12 5.06
CA ASP A 93 15.73 13.91 4.21
C ASP A 93 17.01 14.38 4.90
N GLN A 94 16.97 15.57 5.51
CA GLN A 94 18.10 16.09 6.29
C GLN A 94 18.44 15.19 7.49
N ILE A 95 17.42 14.63 8.16
CA ILE A 95 17.64 13.71 9.28
C ILE A 95 18.22 12.39 8.78
N GLN A 96 17.74 11.85 7.65
CA GLN A 96 18.27 10.63 7.04
C GLN A 96 19.74 10.80 6.68
N GLU A 97 20.10 11.91 6.03
CA GLU A 97 21.50 12.23 5.71
C GLU A 97 22.35 12.32 6.98
N ALA A 98 21.86 12.99 8.02
CA ALA A 98 22.57 13.14 9.29
C ALA A 98 22.74 11.83 10.08
N ILE A 99 21.83 10.86 9.91
CA ILE A 99 21.98 9.51 10.49
C ILE A 99 23.12 8.74 9.82
N GLY A 100 23.30 8.92 8.50
CA GLY A 100 24.47 8.47 7.76
C GLY A 100 24.54 6.96 7.49
N ILE A 101 23.44 6.23 7.68
CA ILE A 101 23.31 4.80 7.34
C ILE A 101 22.00 4.54 6.59
N PRO A 102 21.85 3.40 5.89
CA PRO A 102 20.61 3.05 5.20
C PRO A 102 19.40 3.11 6.14
N TRP A 103 18.30 3.70 5.69
CA TRP A 103 17.11 3.96 6.53
C TRP A 103 16.51 2.69 7.14
N VAL A 104 16.56 1.57 6.43
CA VAL A 104 16.04 0.28 6.90
C VAL A 104 16.89 -0.26 8.05
N GLU A 105 18.20 0.03 8.06
CA GLU A 105 19.13 -0.35 9.13
C GLU A 105 19.12 0.66 10.30
N ALA A 106 18.50 1.83 10.11
CA ALA A 106 18.42 2.89 11.10
C ALA A 106 17.29 2.67 12.12
N HIS A 107 17.46 1.67 12.99
CA HIS A 107 16.51 1.36 14.07
C HIS A 107 17.17 1.41 15.47
N LYS A 108 16.35 1.55 16.53
CA LYS A 108 16.81 1.91 17.87
C LYS A 108 17.83 0.94 18.47
N SER A 109 17.79 -0.35 18.14
CA SER A 109 18.74 -1.32 18.70
C SER A 109 20.15 -1.24 18.09
N VAL A 110 20.31 -0.70 16.88
CA VAL A 110 21.61 -0.57 16.19
C VAL A 110 22.24 0.81 16.37
N LEU A 111 21.43 1.86 16.43
CA LEU A 111 21.91 3.25 16.44
C LEU A 111 22.67 3.63 17.72
N ASN A 112 23.63 4.55 17.63
CA ASN A 112 24.26 5.17 18.82
C ASN A 112 23.36 6.27 19.43
N THR A 113 23.71 6.81 20.60
CA THR A 113 22.89 7.81 21.32
C THR A 113 22.52 9.04 20.47
N LYS A 114 23.45 9.58 19.67
CA LYS A 114 23.18 10.74 18.81
C LYS A 114 22.21 10.38 17.70
N GLN A 115 22.42 9.24 17.05
CA GLN A 115 21.54 8.75 15.99
C GLN A 115 20.15 8.37 16.52
N LYS A 116 20.03 7.81 17.74
CA LYS A 116 18.73 7.55 18.36
C LYS A 116 17.94 8.85 18.60
N ALA A 117 18.61 9.92 18.97
CA ALA A 117 17.96 11.23 19.10
C ALA A 117 17.43 11.73 17.74
N LEU A 118 18.19 11.53 16.67
CA LEU A 118 17.76 11.83 15.30
C LEU A 118 16.58 10.96 14.85
N LEU A 119 16.61 9.66 15.09
CA LEU A 119 15.50 8.75 14.79
C LEU A 119 14.21 9.17 15.52
N ASN A 120 14.32 9.46 16.83
CA ASN A 120 13.19 9.95 17.61
C ASN A 120 12.67 11.31 17.08
N LYS A 121 13.57 12.18 16.62
CA LYS A 121 13.19 13.43 15.95
C LYS A 121 12.43 13.14 14.65
N ALA A 122 12.91 12.25 13.79
CA ALA A 122 12.24 11.91 12.54
C ALA A 122 10.84 11.33 12.77
N ILE A 123 10.69 10.38 13.71
CA ILE A 123 9.38 9.83 14.09
C ILE A 123 8.45 10.96 14.58
N LYS A 124 8.97 11.89 15.38
CA LYS A 124 8.21 13.05 15.85
C LYS A 124 7.83 13.99 14.71
N VAL A 125 8.72 14.27 13.78
CA VAL A 125 8.48 15.11 12.59
C VAL A 125 7.37 14.50 11.75
N TYR A 126 7.49 13.22 11.40
CA TYR A 126 6.47 12.46 10.69
C TYR A 126 5.10 12.52 11.38
N LYS A 127 5.03 12.16 12.67
CA LYS A 127 3.78 12.17 13.43
C LYS A 127 3.19 13.56 13.62
N ASN A 128 4.00 14.61 13.49
CA ASN A 128 3.53 15.99 13.63
C ASN A 128 3.13 16.65 12.32
N ASP A 129 3.39 16.00 11.19
CA ASP A 129 2.94 16.44 9.89
C ASP A 129 1.42 16.66 9.89
N PRO A 130 0.92 17.82 9.39
CA PRO A 130 -0.51 18.12 9.40
C PRO A 130 -1.37 17.13 8.60
N HIS A 131 -0.85 16.58 7.50
CA HIS A 131 -1.55 15.58 6.69
C HIS A 131 -1.65 14.26 7.45
N ILE A 132 -0.55 13.80 8.05
CA ILE A 132 -0.52 12.55 8.84
C ILE A 132 -1.47 12.65 10.04
N LYS A 133 -1.41 13.75 10.79
CA LYS A 133 -2.31 13.99 11.94
C LYS A 133 -3.78 14.00 11.57
N LYS A 134 -4.11 14.64 10.44
CA LYS A 134 -5.50 14.79 10.00
C LYS A 134 -6.15 13.44 9.71
N HIS A 135 -5.37 12.46 9.24
CA HIS A 135 -5.85 11.14 8.85
C HIS A 135 -5.50 10.05 9.86
N HIS A 136 -5.06 10.44 11.06
CA HIS A 136 -4.67 9.50 12.10
C HIS A 136 -5.90 8.85 12.73
N GLU A 137 -5.89 7.52 12.79
CA GLU A 137 -6.94 6.72 13.40
C GLU A 137 -6.39 5.84 14.53
N PRO A 138 -7.18 5.58 15.59
CA PRO A 138 -6.81 4.57 16.57
C PRO A 138 -6.89 3.16 15.95
N TYR A 139 -6.15 2.20 16.50
CA TYR A 139 -6.16 0.80 16.02
C TYR A 139 -7.54 0.13 15.96
N SER A 140 -8.55 0.65 16.67
CA SER A 140 -9.95 0.22 16.53
C SER A 140 -10.53 0.40 15.12
N TRP A 141 -9.84 1.14 14.25
CA TRP A 141 -10.14 1.23 12.83
C TRP A 141 -9.85 -0.09 12.08
N ILE A 142 -8.80 -0.83 12.46
CA ILE A 142 -8.39 -2.08 11.78
C ILE A 142 -9.54 -3.10 11.73
N PRO A 143 -10.24 -3.46 12.84
CA PRO A 143 -11.38 -4.36 12.77
C PRO A 143 -12.53 -3.87 11.86
N LYS A 144 -12.76 -2.55 11.78
CA LYS A 144 -13.79 -1.97 10.89
C LYS A 144 -13.40 -2.14 9.43
N PHE A 145 -12.13 -1.86 9.11
CA PHE A 145 -11.56 -2.09 7.79
C PHE A 145 -11.60 -3.58 7.41
N LEU A 146 -11.23 -4.47 8.32
CA LEU A 146 -11.20 -5.91 8.09
C LEU A 146 -12.58 -6.53 7.85
N LYS A 147 -13.65 -5.91 8.38
CA LYS A 147 -15.02 -6.27 8.01
C LYS A 147 -15.25 -6.07 6.51
N VAL A 148 -14.94 -4.88 5.99
CA VAL A 148 -15.07 -4.56 4.56
C VAL A 148 -14.15 -5.46 3.72
N PHE A 149 -12.91 -5.66 4.17
CA PHE A 149 -11.94 -6.57 3.56
C PHE A 149 -12.51 -7.98 3.39
N SER A 150 -13.10 -8.56 4.46
CA SER A 150 -13.67 -9.92 4.44
C SER A 150 -14.82 -10.08 3.44
N GLU A 151 -15.60 -9.01 3.25
CA GLU A 151 -16.75 -8.99 2.35
C GLU A 151 -16.35 -8.75 0.89
N SER A 152 -15.07 -8.46 0.61
CA SER A 152 -14.58 -7.99 -0.69
C SER A 152 -13.77 -9.03 -1.47
N THR A 153 -13.76 -8.89 -2.80
CA THR A 153 -12.56 -9.26 -3.57
C THR A 153 -11.50 -8.20 -3.30
N VAL A 154 -10.32 -8.62 -2.87
CA VAL A 154 -9.21 -7.74 -2.54
C VAL A 154 -8.19 -7.78 -3.67
N ILE A 155 -7.79 -6.62 -4.18
CA ILE A 155 -6.71 -6.48 -5.17
C ILE A 155 -5.55 -5.75 -4.52
N VAL A 156 -4.36 -6.36 -4.56
CA VAL A 156 -3.14 -5.85 -3.92
C VAL A 156 -1.95 -5.92 -4.88
N LYS A 157 -0.92 -5.12 -4.58
CA LYS A 157 0.35 -5.05 -5.32
C LYS A 157 1.31 -6.20 -5.01
N GLY A 158 1.11 -6.84 -3.87
CA GLY A 158 1.89 -7.96 -3.36
C GLY A 158 1.35 -8.44 -2.02
N THR A 159 1.93 -9.50 -1.47
CA THR A 159 1.51 -10.04 -0.16
C THR A 159 1.90 -9.16 1.03
N GLY A 160 2.84 -8.22 0.85
CA GLY A 160 3.33 -7.35 1.94
C GLY A 160 2.22 -6.56 2.65
N ASP A 161 1.22 -6.05 1.91
CA ASP A 161 0.06 -5.37 2.49
C ASP A 161 -0.78 -6.31 3.37
N LEU A 162 -0.96 -7.55 2.91
CA LEU A 162 -1.73 -8.58 3.61
C LEU A 162 -1.01 -9.06 4.87
N GLU A 163 0.29 -9.31 4.76
CA GLU A 163 1.18 -9.71 5.85
C GLU A 163 1.24 -8.61 6.93
N ALA A 164 1.33 -7.34 6.53
CA ALA A 164 1.33 -6.22 7.46
C ALA A 164 0.02 -6.13 8.26
N LEU A 165 -1.13 -6.36 7.60
CA LEU A 165 -2.43 -6.43 8.28
C LEU A 165 -2.53 -7.64 9.23
N GLN A 166 -2.00 -8.80 8.85
CA GLN A 166 -1.94 -9.97 9.73
C GLN A 166 -1.07 -9.70 10.96
N ASN A 167 0.10 -9.09 10.76
CA ASN A 167 1.03 -8.75 11.84
C ASN A 167 0.41 -7.79 12.85
N ILE A 168 -0.26 -6.72 12.40
CA ILE A 168 -0.93 -5.81 13.33
C ILE A 168 -2.10 -6.48 14.06
N CYS A 169 -2.82 -7.40 13.41
CA CYS A 169 -3.85 -8.20 14.07
C CYS A 169 -3.26 -9.06 15.18
N ASN A 170 -2.18 -9.79 14.92
CA ASN A 170 -1.50 -10.62 15.91
C ASN A 170 -1.02 -9.79 17.10
N ILE A 171 -0.37 -8.65 16.84
CA ILE A 171 0.16 -7.76 17.89
C ILE A 171 -0.95 -7.15 18.75
N LYS A 172 -2.09 -6.80 18.16
CA LYS A 172 -3.21 -6.14 18.86
C LYS A 172 -4.30 -7.12 19.34
N GLY A 173 -4.16 -8.42 19.06
CA GLY A 173 -5.16 -9.43 19.41
C GLY A 173 -6.47 -9.32 18.61
N PHE A 174 -6.41 -8.81 17.38
CA PHE A 174 -7.56 -8.78 16.48
C PHE A 174 -7.66 -10.06 15.66
N THR A 175 -8.86 -10.41 15.23
CA THR A 175 -9.07 -11.49 14.26
C THR A 175 -8.78 -10.98 12.85
N TYR A 176 -7.94 -11.72 12.10
CA TYR A 176 -7.73 -11.49 10.68
C TYR A 176 -8.66 -12.41 9.86
N PRO A 177 -9.76 -11.89 9.28
CA PRO A 177 -10.64 -12.68 8.42
C PRO A 177 -10.02 -12.86 7.03
N GLN A 178 -10.40 -13.94 6.34
CA GLN A 178 -10.05 -14.10 4.93
C GLN A 178 -11.00 -13.26 4.04
N PRO A 179 -10.50 -12.62 2.97
CA PRO A 179 -11.36 -11.96 2.00
C PRO A 179 -12.03 -13.00 1.10
N ARG A 180 -13.05 -12.59 0.32
CA ARG A 180 -13.72 -13.51 -0.63
C ARG A 180 -12.75 -14.08 -1.65
N LYS A 181 -11.82 -13.24 -2.11
CA LYS A 181 -10.79 -13.58 -3.08
C LYS A 181 -9.67 -12.56 -2.98
N ILE A 182 -8.43 -13.03 -3.16
CA ILE A 182 -7.26 -12.17 -3.35
C ILE A 182 -6.86 -12.24 -4.82
N ILE A 183 -6.59 -11.07 -5.41
CA ILE A 183 -5.95 -10.91 -6.71
C ILE A 183 -4.65 -10.15 -6.45
N ASP A 184 -3.54 -10.86 -6.53
CA ASP A 184 -2.21 -10.27 -6.40
C ASP A 184 -1.66 -9.98 -7.80
N ILE A 185 -1.42 -8.69 -8.12
CA ILE A 185 -0.86 -8.34 -9.42
C ILE A 185 0.63 -8.72 -9.54
N ALA A 186 1.30 -9.06 -8.45
CA ALA A 186 2.67 -9.57 -8.47
C ALA A 186 2.79 -10.90 -9.25
N ASP A 187 1.71 -11.69 -9.33
CA ASP A 187 1.64 -12.89 -10.19
C ASP A 187 1.91 -12.56 -11.66
N TRP A 188 1.69 -11.30 -12.05
CA TRP A 188 1.91 -10.82 -13.41
C TRP A 188 3.32 -10.26 -13.64
N ASN A 189 4.18 -10.19 -12.62
CA ASN A 189 5.50 -9.55 -12.68
C ASN A 189 6.41 -10.07 -13.80
N ALA A 190 6.40 -11.38 -14.06
CA ALA A 190 7.18 -11.96 -15.16
C ALA A 190 6.72 -11.43 -16.53
N LYS A 191 5.40 -11.25 -16.70
CA LYS A 191 4.84 -10.69 -17.93
C LYS A 191 5.05 -9.18 -18.00
N SER A 192 4.97 -8.44 -16.89
CA SER A 192 5.34 -7.02 -16.82
C SER A 192 6.78 -6.81 -17.27
N LYS A 193 7.75 -7.58 -16.73
CA LYS A 193 9.16 -7.49 -17.12
C LYS A 193 9.38 -7.70 -18.61
N ARG A 194 8.74 -8.71 -19.18
CA ARG A 194 8.84 -9.00 -20.63
C ARG A 194 8.19 -7.91 -21.49
N LEU A 195 7.03 -7.38 -21.07
CA LEU A 195 6.25 -6.44 -21.86
C LEU A 195 6.74 -4.98 -21.75
N CYS A 196 7.22 -4.61 -20.57
CA CYS A 196 7.49 -3.24 -20.14
C CYS A 196 8.94 -3.02 -19.67
N GLY A 197 9.77 -4.05 -19.63
CA GLY A 197 11.15 -3.97 -19.15
C GLY A 197 11.28 -3.82 -17.62
N SER A 198 10.17 -3.78 -16.89
CA SER A 198 10.13 -3.61 -15.43
C SER A 198 8.91 -4.27 -14.81
N ALA A 199 9.01 -4.65 -13.53
CA ALA A 199 7.88 -5.04 -12.69
C ALA A 199 7.54 -3.99 -11.63
N LYS A 200 8.22 -2.83 -11.63
CA LYS A 200 7.84 -1.72 -10.76
C LYS A 200 6.44 -1.25 -11.16
N LEU A 201 5.57 -1.01 -10.19
CA LEU A 201 4.16 -0.69 -10.41
C LEU A 201 4.01 0.53 -11.33
N GLU A 202 4.65 1.65 -11.01
CA GLU A 202 4.61 2.87 -11.80
C GLU A 202 5.10 2.66 -13.24
N ASN A 203 6.24 1.98 -13.43
CA ASN A 203 6.78 1.68 -14.76
C ASN A 203 5.82 0.80 -15.57
N THR A 204 5.21 -0.20 -14.92
CA THR A 204 4.25 -1.09 -15.55
C THR A 204 3.01 -0.31 -15.95
N PHE A 205 2.46 0.51 -15.05
CA PHE A 205 1.33 1.40 -15.29
C PHE A 205 1.59 2.34 -16.48
N ASN A 206 2.69 3.11 -16.46
CA ASN A 206 3.04 4.04 -17.52
C ASN A 206 3.22 3.34 -18.89
N CYS A 207 3.76 2.12 -18.90
CA CYS A 207 3.90 1.30 -20.11
C CYS A 207 2.53 0.85 -20.68
N ILE A 208 1.56 0.49 -19.83
CA ILE A 208 0.26 -0.06 -20.28
C ILE A 208 -0.78 1.03 -20.56
N VAL A 209 -0.66 2.22 -19.97
CA VAL A 209 -1.61 3.35 -20.14
C VAL A 209 -1.95 3.64 -21.62
N PRO A 210 -0.97 3.72 -22.55
CA PRO A 210 -1.26 3.90 -23.97
C PRO A 210 -2.06 2.75 -24.61
N ARG A 211 -1.95 1.54 -24.03
CA ARG A 211 -2.49 0.26 -24.53
C ARG A 211 -3.84 -0.12 -23.90
N LEU A 212 -4.37 0.71 -22.99
CA LEU A 212 -5.64 0.43 -22.31
C LEU A 212 -6.82 0.44 -23.29
N SER A 213 -7.75 -0.49 -23.10
CA SER A 213 -9.02 -0.48 -23.82
C SER A 213 -9.85 0.76 -23.47
N PRO A 214 -10.81 1.18 -24.33
CA PRO A 214 -11.70 2.29 -24.01
C PRO A 214 -12.47 2.11 -22.69
N GLU A 215 -12.80 0.87 -22.32
CA GLU A 215 -13.45 0.54 -21.05
C GLU A 215 -12.54 0.86 -19.86
N ILE A 216 -11.28 0.41 -19.87
CA ILE A 216 -10.36 0.69 -18.76
C ILE A 216 -10.03 2.18 -18.69
N LYS A 217 -9.93 2.88 -19.83
CA LYS A 217 -9.73 4.33 -19.86
C LYS A 217 -10.89 5.10 -19.19
N LYS A 218 -12.13 4.63 -19.36
CA LYS A 218 -13.30 5.20 -18.67
C LYS A 218 -13.21 4.97 -17.15
N ILE A 219 -12.82 3.77 -16.72
CA ILE A 219 -12.60 3.47 -15.29
C ILE A 219 -11.53 4.41 -14.73
N LEU A 220 -10.39 4.50 -15.40
CA LEU A 220 -9.26 5.33 -14.98
C LEU A 220 -9.66 6.81 -14.79
N ALA A 221 -10.53 7.34 -15.64
CA ALA A 221 -11.03 8.71 -15.51
C ALA A 221 -11.86 8.97 -14.24
N GLU A 222 -12.39 7.92 -13.60
CA GLU A 222 -13.14 8.01 -12.35
C GLU A 222 -12.28 7.73 -11.09
N LEU A 223 -11.06 7.21 -11.26
CA LEU A 223 -10.18 6.82 -10.16
C LEU A 223 -9.58 8.03 -9.44
N PRO A 224 -9.27 7.91 -8.13
CA PRO A 224 -8.47 8.91 -7.43
C PRO A 224 -7.06 8.92 -8.00
N LEU A 225 -6.76 9.92 -8.82
CA LEU A 225 -5.39 10.24 -9.21
C LEU A 225 -4.88 11.28 -8.22
N GLY A 226 -3.91 10.87 -7.39
CA GLY A 226 -3.22 11.70 -6.39
C GLY A 226 -1.79 12.00 -6.80
N GLU A 227 -0.99 12.47 -5.85
CA GLU A 227 0.46 12.62 -6.02
C GLU A 227 1.15 11.24 -6.02
N ALA A 228 2.34 11.15 -6.60
CA ALA A 228 3.15 9.93 -6.53
C ALA A 228 3.53 9.63 -5.07
N HIS A 229 3.61 8.35 -4.70
CA HIS A 229 3.88 7.86 -3.32
C HIS A 229 2.75 8.09 -2.31
N ASP A 230 1.55 8.46 -2.77
CA ASP A 230 0.30 8.29 -2.02
C ASP A 230 -0.19 6.83 -2.19
N PRO A 231 -0.40 6.05 -1.12
CA PRO A 231 -0.93 4.69 -1.23
C PRO A 231 -2.26 4.60 -2.00
N THR A 232 -3.03 5.69 -2.03
CA THR A 232 -4.25 5.79 -2.85
C THR A 232 -3.94 5.77 -4.35
N MET A 233 -2.85 6.40 -4.77
CA MET A 233 -2.38 6.39 -6.16
C MET A 233 -1.83 5.01 -6.53
N ASP A 234 -1.11 4.36 -5.61
CA ASP A 234 -0.62 2.99 -5.79
C ASP A 234 -1.79 1.98 -5.89
N ALA A 235 -2.85 2.15 -5.10
CA ALA A 235 -4.09 1.39 -5.24
C ALA A 235 -4.75 1.62 -6.62
N THR A 236 -4.77 2.86 -7.13
CA THR A 236 -5.28 3.18 -8.47
C THR A 236 -4.49 2.46 -9.56
N MET A 237 -3.16 2.56 -9.53
CA MET A 237 -2.30 1.85 -10.50
C MET A 237 -2.49 0.34 -10.41
N THR A 238 -2.62 -0.19 -9.19
CA THR A 238 -2.84 -1.62 -8.92
C THR A 238 -4.13 -2.12 -9.57
N LEU A 239 -5.24 -1.39 -9.44
CA LEU A 239 -6.50 -1.76 -10.12
C LEU A 239 -6.33 -1.75 -11.64
N VAL A 240 -5.66 -0.75 -12.21
CA VAL A 240 -5.48 -0.64 -13.66
C VAL A 240 -4.65 -1.79 -14.22
N VAL A 241 -3.58 -2.19 -13.50
CA VAL A 241 -2.79 -3.38 -13.87
C VAL A 241 -3.63 -4.65 -13.75
N ALA A 242 -4.46 -4.80 -12.72
CA ALA A 242 -5.36 -5.93 -12.58
C ALA A 242 -6.38 -6.02 -13.73
N LEU A 243 -6.98 -4.89 -14.10
CA LEU A 243 -7.92 -4.81 -15.24
C LEU A 243 -7.22 -5.15 -16.56
N PHE A 244 -6.03 -4.59 -16.80
CA PHE A 244 -5.25 -4.86 -18.01
C PHE A 244 -4.87 -6.34 -18.10
N SER A 245 -4.31 -6.90 -17.03
CA SER A 245 -3.90 -8.31 -16.99
C SER A 245 -5.06 -9.29 -17.17
N ALA A 246 -6.29 -8.91 -16.78
CA ALA A 246 -7.50 -9.69 -16.99
C ALA A 246 -8.08 -9.59 -18.40
N THR A 247 -7.63 -8.63 -19.23
CA THR A 247 -8.04 -8.58 -20.64
C THR A 247 -7.35 -9.69 -21.45
N PRO A 248 -8.06 -10.36 -22.37
CA PRO A 248 -7.42 -11.22 -23.35
C PRO A 248 -6.63 -10.33 -24.31
N HIS A 249 -5.36 -10.08 -24.02
CA HIS A 249 -4.47 -9.58 -25.05
C HIS A 249 -4.38 -10.67 -26.10
N ASN A 250 -4.84 -10.36 -27.31
CA ASN A 250 -4.84 -11.27 -28.44
C ASN A 250 -3.58 -12.13 -28.46
N ARG A 251 -3.79 -13.44 -28.63
CA ARG A 251 -2.79 -14.35 -29.19
C ARG A 251 -2.36 -13.78 -30.54
N SER A 252 -1.35 -12.95 -30.55
CA SER A 252 -0.68 -12.48 -31.76
C SER A 252 0.75 -12.19 -31.32
N GLY A 253 1.64 -13.08 -31.77
CA GLY A 253 3.02 -13.18 -31.32
C GLY A 253 3.82 -11.90 -31.49
N VAL A 254 4.74 -11.68 -30.55
CA VAL A 254 6.19 -11.87 -30.69
C VAL A 254 6.72 -12.29 -29.31
#